data_AF-A0A1X6MW33-F1
#
_entry.id   AF-A0A1X6MW33-F1
#
_cell.length_a   1.000
_cell.length_b   1.000
_cell.length_c   1.000
_cell.angle_alpha   90.00
_cell.angle_beta   90.00
_cell.angle_gamma   90.00
#
_symmetry.space_group_name_H-M   'P 1'
#
loop_
_entity.id
_entity.type
_entity.pdbx_description
1 polymer ?
#
loop_
_entity_poly.entity_id
_entity_poly.type
_entity_poly.pdbx_seq_one_letter_code
_entity_poly.pdbx_strand_id
1 'polypeptide(L)'
;MNTVNASTGFSSFHLHFGRAPCIIPPLTTMPCTVSNESDIDIARAIINQLHDDVAKARDNLLATRVQQVHAANAKHSPEIPYNVGDKVMLST
;
A
#
# COMPACT_ATOMS: atom_id res chain seq x y z
N MET A 1 -10.12 2.59 9.73
CA MET A 1 -11.11 1.68 10.35
C MET A 1 -11.82 0.93 9.24
N ASN A 2 -11.47 -0.34 9.01
CA ASN A 2 -12.04 -1.17 7.92
C ASN A 2 -13.27 -1.94 8.46
N THR A 3 -14.30 -1.21 8.87
CA THR A 3 -15.53 -1.79 9.44
C THR A 3 -16.44 -2.29 8.34
N VAL A 4 -16.94 -3.51 8.51
CA VAL A 4 -17.88 -4.15 7.58
C VAL A 4 -19.30 -3.72 7.96
N ASN A 5 -20.09 -3.31 6.96
CA ASN A 5 -21.49 -2.96 7.17
C ASN A 5 -22.33 -4.24 7.37
N ALA A 6 -23.14 -4.29 8.44
CA ALA A 6 -23.92 -5.46 8.80
C ALA A 6 -25.03 -5.83 7.79
N SER A 7 -25.56 -4.85 7.06
CA SER A 7 -26.65 -5.08 6.10
C SER A 7 -26.14 -5.55 4.73
N THR A 8 -24.92 -5.16 4.36
CA THR A 8 -24.39 -5.46 3.01
C THR A 8 -23.22 -6.43 3.03
N GLY A 9 -22.60 -6.66 4.19
CA GLY A 9 -21.42 -7.53 4.32
C GLY A 9 -20.15 -6.96 3.68
N PHE A 10 -20.19 -5.71 3.20
CA PHE A 10 -19.05 -5.06 2.56
C PHE A 10 -18.51 -3.92 3.43
N SER A 11 -17.19 -3.70 3.38
CA SER A 11 -16.57 -2.49 3.90
C SER A 11 -16.56 -1.39 2.84
N SER A 12 -16.49 -0.13 3.25
CA SER A 12 -16.39 1.00 2.31
C SER A 12 -15.20 0.83 1.33
N PHE A 13 -14.09 0.22 1.78
CA PHE A 13 -12.96 -0.07 0.91
C PHE A 13 -13.29 -1.10 -0.19
N HIS A 14 -14.07 -2.14 0.13
CA HIS A 14 -14.52 -3.09 -0.88
C HIS A 14 -15.43 -2.44 -1.92
N LEU A 15 -16.33 -1.55 -1.49
CA LEU A 15 -17.24 -0.85 -2.41
C LEU A 15 -16.50 0.15 -3.31
N HIS A 16 -15.49 0.85 -2.78
CA HIS A 16 -14.76 1.87 -3.54
C HIS A 16 -13.61 1.33 -4.38
N PHE A 17 -12.89 0.32 -3.90
CA PHE A 17 -11.65 -0.17 -4.52
C PHE A 17 -11.69 -1.64 -4.94
N GLY A 18 -12.81 -2.34 -4.69
CA GLY A 18 -12.96 -3.77 -4.96
C GLY A 18 -12.13 -4.67 -4.03
N ARG A 19 -11.39 -4.09 -3.07
CA ARG A 19 -10.51 -4.82 -2.15
C ARG A 19 -10.31 -4.06 -0.85
N ALA A 20 -10.09 -4.79 0.24
CA ALA A 20 -9.65 -4.21 1.50
C ALA A 20 -8.12 -3.95 1.49
N PRO A 21 -7.66 -2.76 1.92
CA PRO A 21 -6.24 -2.52 2.10
C PRO A 21 -5.70 -3.37 3.26
N CYS A 22 -4.65 -4.16 3.00
CA CYS A 22 -3.94 -4.92 4.01
C CYS A 22 -2.90 -4.00 4.68
N ILE A 23 -3.33 -3.28 5.71
CA ILE A 23 -2.47 -2.32 6.44
C ILE A 23 -1.54 -3.06 7.43
N ILE A 24 -2.00 -4.20 7.93
CA ILE A 24 -1.26 -5.04 8.89
C ILE A 24 -1.23 -6.45 8.32
N PRO A 25 -0.05 -7.09 8.19
CA PRO A 25 0.03 -8.51 7.84
C PRO A 25 -0.82 -9.33 8.80
N PRO A 26 -1.58 -10.34 8.34
CA PRO A 26 -2.40 -11.16 9.22
C PRO A 26 -1.53 -11.75 10.34
N LEU A 27 -1.84 -11.38 11.57
CA LEU A 27 -1.24 -11.95 12.78
C LEU A 27 -1.83 -13.35 12.98
N THR A 28 -1.45 -14.29 12.13
CA THR A 28 -1.78 -15.70 12.35
C THR A 28 -1.04 -16.14 13.61
N THR A 29 -1.76 -16.70 14.57
CA THR A 29 -1.13 -17.52 15.61
C THR A 29 -0.51 -18.70 14.89
N MET A 30 0.79 -18.65 14.60
CA MET A 30 1.47 -19.82 14.05
C MET A 30 1.26 -20.96 15.06
N PRO A 31 0.67 -22.10 14.66
CA PRO A 31 0.71 -23.27 15.52
C PRO A 31 2.17 -23.51 15.82
N CYS A 32 2.52 -23.54 17.11
CA CYS A 32 3.87 -23.88 17.55
C CYS A 32 4.09 -25.35 17.21
N THR A 33 4.45 -25.61 15.96
CA THR A 33 4.99 -26.89 15.54
C THR A 33 6.34 -26.95 16.22
N VAL A 34 6.46 -27.81 17.23
CA VAL A 34 7.75 -28.27 17.74
C VAL A 34 8.51 -28.83 16.54
N SER A 35 9.35 -27.98 15.95
CA SER A 35 10.23 -28.35 14.86
C SER A 35 11.37 -29.16 15.47
N ASN A 36 11.75 -30.26 14.81
CA ASN A 36 12.96 -31.00 15.16
C ASN A 36 14.23 -30.28 14.69
N GLU A 37 14.10 -29.10 14.07
CA GLU A 37 15.21 -28.25 13.66
C GLU A 37 15.79 -27.50 14.85
N SER A 38 17.09 -27.23 14.81
CA SER A 38 17.72 -26.43 15.85
C SER A 38 17.14 -25.01 15.84
N ASP A 39 16.96 -24.41 17.02
CA ASP A 39 16.51 -23.02 17.16
C ASP A 39 17.34 -22.03 16.31
N ILE A 40 18.60 -22.38 16.04
CA ILE A 40 19.53 -21.62 15.21
C ILE A 40 19.07 -21.60 13.74
N ASP A 41 18.58 -22.71 13.21
CA ASP A 41 18.14 -22.81 11.82
C ASP A 41 16.82 -22.09 11.60
N ILE A 42 15.91 -22.17 12.58
CA ILE A 42 14.65 -21.41 12.59
C ILE A 42 14.94 -19.91 12.64
N ALA A 43 15.82 -19.47 13.54
CA ALA A 43 16.21 -18.07 13.65
C ALA A 43 16.84 -17.57 12.34
N ARG A 44 17.70 -18.36 11.70
CA ARG A 44 18.31 -18.02 10.40
C ARG A 44 17.25 -17.90 9.30
N ALA A 45 16.28 -18.82 9.25
CA ALA A 45 15.20 -18.77 8.27
C ALA A 45 14.34 -17.51 8.43
N ILE A 46 13.97 -17.17 9.67
CA ILE A 46 13.19 -15.96 9.97
C ILE A 46 13.96 -14.69 9.59
N ILE A 47 15.25 -14.61 9.92
CA ILE A 47 16.06 -13.44 9.56
C ILE A 47 16.17 -13.28 8.04
N ASN A 48 16.35 -14.38 7.31
CA ASN A 48 16.40 -14.33 5.84
C ASN A 48 15.06 -13.89 5.26
N GLN A 49 13.96 -14.46 5.75
CA GLN A 49 12.62 -14.07 5.34
C GLN A 49 12.35 -12.58 5.60
N LEU A 50 12.80 -12.05 6.75
CA LEU A 50 12.64 -10.63 7.05
C LEU A 50 13.39 -9.73 6.06
N HIS A 51 14.59 -10.13 5.62
CA HIS A 51 15.32 -9.39 4.59
C HIS A 51 14.56 -9.39 3.25
N ASP A 52 14.03 -10.55 2.85
CA ASP A 52 13.25 -10.70 1.62
C ASP A 52 11.96 -9.86 1.67
N ASP A 53 11.26 -9.88 2.80
CA ASP A 53 10.04 -9.09 3.02
C ASP A 53 10.32 -7.59 2.97
N VAL A 54 11.44 -7.14 3.57
CA VAL A 54 11.87 -5.73 3.49
C VAL A 54 12.23 -5.32 2.07
N ALA A 55 12.93 -6.18 1.32
CA ALA A 55 13.25 -5.91 -0.08
C ALA A 55 11.96 -5.78 -0.91
N LYS A 56 11.03 -6.74 -0.77
CA LYS A 56 9.74 -6.72 -1.45
C LYS A 56 8.90 -5.49 -1.08
N ALA A 57 8.91 -5.07 0.18
CA ALA A 57 8.20 -3.87 0.62
C ALA A 57 8.76 -2.60 -0.04
N ARG A 58 10.09 -2.49 -0.19
CA ARG A 58 10.74 -1.37 -0.88
C ARG A 58 10.39 -1.33 -2.36
N ASP A 59 10.38 -2.48 -3.04
CA ASP A 59 10.01 -2.57 -4.45
C ASP A 59 8.55 -2.17 -4.68
N ASN A 60 7.64 -2.65 -3.83
CA ASN A 60 6.23 -2.29 -3.88
C ASN A 60 6.01 -0.79 -3.63
N LEU A 61 6.76 -0.19 -2.71
CA LEU A 61 6.72 1.25 -2.44
C LEU A 61 7.13 2.05 -3.67
N LEU A 62 8.22 1.64 -4.33
CA LEU A 62 8.72 2.29 -5.55
C LEU A 62 7.69 2.18 -6.68
N ALA A 63 7.18 0.97 -6.94
CA ALA A 63 6.17 0.74 -7.95
C ALA A 63 4.91 1.59 -7.72
N THR A 64 4.46 1.67 -6.46
CA THR A 64 3.30 2.49 -6.09
C THR A 64 3.55 3.98 -6.33
N ARG A 65 4.74 4.50 -5.99
CA ARG A 65 5.10 5.91 -6.27
C ARG A 65 5.09 6.22 -7.76
N VAL A 66 5.65 5.33 -8.58
CA VAL A 66 5.63 5.49 -10.04
C VAL A 66 4.20 5.54 -10.57
N GLN A 67 3.33 4.63 -10.10
CA GLN A 67 1.91 4.63 -10.47
C GLN A 67 1.18 5.89 -10.01
N GLN A 68 1.47 6.37 -8.79
CA GLN A 68 0.89 7.61 -8.28
C GLN A 68 1.28 8.82 -9.12
N VAL A 69 2.57 8.97 -9.46
CA VAL A 69 3.05 10.05 -10.33
C VAL A 69 2.42 9.96 -11.70
N HIS A 70 2.36 8.76 -12.28
CA HIS A 70 1.71 8.55 -13.58
C HIS A 70 0.23 8.95 -13.56
N ALA A 71 -0.52 8.50 -12.54
CA ALA A 71 -1.94 8.83 -12.39
C ALA A 71 -2.18 10.32 -12.12
N ALA A 72 -1.32 10.96 -11.34
CA ALA A 72 -1.37 12.40 -11.09
C ALA A 72 -1.12 13.19 -12.39
N ASN A 73 -0.11 12.80 -13.16
CA ASN A 73 0.21 13.43 -14.45
C ASN A 73 -0.89 13.18 -15.50
N ALA A 74 -1.53 12.02 -15.49
CA ALA A 74 -2.63 11.70 -16.41
C ALA A 74 -3.87 12.57 -16.19
N LYS A 75 -4.07 13.11 -14.98
CA LYS A 75 -5.19 14.02 -14.65
C LYS A 75 -4.77 15.49 -14.60
N HIS A 76 -3.54 15.82 -14.98
CA HIS A 76 -3.09 17.21 -15.00
C HIS A 76 -3.86 17.97 -16.10
N SER A 77 -4.54 19.06 -15.72
CA SER A 77 -5.08 20.00 -16.71
C SER A 77 -3.95 20.48 -17.63
N PRO A 78 -4.24 20.85 -18.88
CA PRO A 78 -3.21 21.43 -19.74
C PRO A 78 -2.49 22.56 -19.01
N GLU A 79 -1.16 22.49 -19.00
CA GLU A 79 -0.35 23.52 -18.38
C GLU A 79 -0.56 24.82 -19.17
N ILE A 80 -1.01 25.86 -18.47
CA ILE A 80 -1.22 27.19 -19.06
C ILE A 80 0.05 27.99 -18.76
N PRO A 81 0.93 28.23 -19.73
CA PRO A 81 2.11 29.05 -19.51
C PRO A 81 1.66 30.50 -19.28
N TYR A 82 1.82 30.99 -18.06
CA TYR A 82 1.56 32.39 -17.72
C TYR A 82 2.84 33.22 -17.86
N ASN A 83 2.72 34.38 -18.50
CA ASN A 83 3.79 35.36 -18.58
C ASN A 83 3.68 36.38 -17.43
N VAL A 84 4.79 37.03 -17.12
CA VAL A 84 4.80 38.14 -16.16
C VAL A 84 3.91 39.26 -16.70
N GLY A 85 2.83 39.56 -15.96
CA GLY A 85 1.82 40.56 -16.34
C GLY A 85 0.45 39.99 -16.68
N ASP A 86 0.33 38.67 -16.84
CA ASP A 86 -0.96 38.02 -17.07
C ASP A 86 -1.87 38.13 -15.83
N LYS A 87 -3.16 38.39 -16.08
CA LYS A 87 -4.17 38.48 -15.02
C LYS A 87 -4.96 37.17 -14.99
N VAL A 88 -4.93 36.49 -13.85
CA VAL A 88 -5.71 35.28 -13.60
C VAL A 88 -6.93 35.59 -12.74
N MET A 89 -8.09 35.04 -13.12
CA MET A 89 -9.31 35.12 -12.32
C MET A 89 -9.19 34.17 -11.13
N LEU A 90 -9.22 34.72 -9.91
CA LEU A 90 -9.36 33.94 -8.68
C LEU A 90 -10.84 33.93 -8.31
N SER A 91 -11.50 32.78 -8.49
CA SER A 91 -12.83 32.53 -7.94
C SER A 91 -12.66 31.69 -6.69
N THR A 92 -12.96 32.27 -5.53
CA THR A 92 -13.01 31.58 -4.24
C THR A 92 -14.38 30.99 -3.98
#